data_AF-A0A7S0KDS2-F1
#
_entry.id   AF-A0A7S0KDS2-F1
#
_cell.length_a   1.000
_cell.length_b   1.000
_cell.length_c   1.000
_cell.angle_alpha   90.00
_cell.angle_beta   90.00
_cell.angle_gamma   90.00
#
_symmetry.space_group_name_H-M   'P 1'
#
loop_
_entity.id
_entity.type
_entity.pdbx_description
1 polymer ?
#
loop_
_entity_poly.entity_id
_entity_poly.type
_entity_poly.pdbx_seq_one_letter_code
_entity_poly.pdbx_strand_id
1 'polypeptide(L)'
;MEAKRVQMMDRLAAIDEARKADADARRAELDAAADPRENIRSFLAGFEERKARVEGEVNAHRSAVGTPDAKPADDLRAALDALQADVIAIERSVAEASYFLPAYDSRACTAAVDHLKKTVAEATAELLPRKKFTFSKKKKEATASGTTKADGEKKEKKEADDVAAQLARVGIRTTTTGSTTTTQLATQL
;
A
#
# COMPACT_ATOMS: atom_id res chain seq x y z
N MET A 1 50.74 -20.95 -32.18
CA MET A 1 49.36 -20.60 -32.63
C MET A 1 48.54 -19.97 -31.51
N GLU A 2 48.79 -20.32 -30.24
CA GLU A 2 48.04 -19.81 -29.09
C GLU A 2 48.29 -18.33 -28.79
N ALA A 3 49.55 -17.86 -28.82
CA ALA A 3 49.87 -16.46 -28.55
C ALA A 3 49.14 -15.47 -29.49
N LYS A 4 48.99 -15.81 -30.78
CA LYS A 4 48.24 -15.00 -31.75
C LYS A 4 46.74 -14.97 -31.47
N ARG A 5 46.18 -16.08 -30.97
CA ARG A 5 44.77 -16.17 -30.58
C ARG A 5 44.50 -15.31 -29.36
N VAL A 6 45.35 -15.38 -28.33
CA VAL A 6 45.25 -14.54 -27.13
C VAL A 6 45.33 -13.07 -27.50
N GLN A 7 46.34 -12.69 -28.29
CA GLN A 7 46.52 -11.31 -28.75
C GLN A 7 45.32 -10.78 -29.57
N MET A 8 44.67 -11.65 -30.35
CA MET A 8 43.43 -11.31 -31.07
C MET A 8 42.26 -11.10 -30.11
N MET A 9 42.11 -11.94 -29.09
CA MET A 9 41.05 -11.79 -28.08
C MET A 9 41.22 -10.50 -27.26
N ASP A 10 42.44 -10.16 -26.86
CA ASP A 10 42.72 -8.91 -26.15
C ASP A 10 42.39 -7.69 -27.00
N ARG A 11 42.73 -7.73 -28.30
CA ARG A 11 42.38 -6.67 -29.24
C ARG A 11 40.87 -6.53 -29.42
N LEU A 12 40.14 -7.64 -29.48
CA LEU A 12 38.68 -7.62 -29.56
C LEU A 12 38.06 -7.04 -28.29
N ALA A 13 38.54 -7.47 -27.12
CA ALA A 13 38.10 -6.93 -25.83
C ALA A 13 38.34 -5.41 -25.74
N ALA A 14 39.52 -4.94 -26.15
CA ALA A 14 39.84 -3.51 -26.17
C ALA A 14 38.95 -2.71 -27.14
N ILE A 15 38.57 -3.29 -28.30
CA ILE A 15 37.65 -2.66 -29.25
C ILE A 15 36.24 -2.59 -28.67
N ASP A 16 35.76 -3.67 -28.04
CA ASP A 16 34.42 -3.70 -27.45
C ASP A 16 34.32 -2.78 -26.23
N GLU A 17 35.37 -2.69 -25.42
CA GLU A 17 35.47 -1.72 -24.32
C GLU A 17 35.47 -0.29 -24.84
N ALA A 18 36.23 0.02 -25.89
CA ALA A 18 36.24 1.35 -26.51
C ALA A 18 34.86 1.72 -27.10
N ARG A 19 34.17 0.77 -27.74
CA ARG A 19 32.81 0.98 -28.25
C ARG A 19 31.81 1.23 -27.13
N LYS A 20 31.92 0.48 -26.04
CA LYS A 20 31.07 0.66 -24.86
C LYS A 20 31.31 2.02 -24.21
N ALA A 21 32.58 2.41 -24.05
CA ALA A 21 32.95 3.70 -23.49
C ALA A 21 32.44 4.88 -24.34
N ASP A 22 32.52 4.81 -25.68
CA ASP A 22 31.98 5.84 -26.57
C ASP A 22 30.45 5.93 -26.49
N ALA A 23 29.76 4.78 -26.43
CA ALA A 23 28.31 4.74 -26.24
C ALA A 23 27.90 5.31 -24.88
N ASP A 24 28.63 5.00 -23.82
CA ASP A 24 28.38 5.52 -22.47
C ASP A 24 28.67 7.02 -22.39
N ALA A 25 29.72 7.52 -23.06
CA ALA A 25 30.05 8.95 -23.13
C ALA A 25 28.97 9.76 -23.85
N ARG A 26 28.51 9.31 -25.03
CA ARG A 26 27.41 9.96 -25.76
C ARG A 26 26.12 9.96 -24.95
N ARG A 27 25.87 8.87 -24.23
CA ARG A 27 24.70 8.78 -23.35
C ARG A 27 24.80 9.75 -22.19
N ALA A 28 25.96 9.85 -21.55
CA ALA A 28 26.19 10.80 -20.46
C ALA A 28 26.05 12.26 -20.92
N GLU A 29 26.48 12.58 -22.15
CA GLU A 29 26.33 13.91 -22.75
C GLU A 29 24.85 14.26 -23.01
N LEU A 30 24.07 13.32 -23.55
CA LEU A 30 22.62 13.47 -23.71
C LEU A 30 21.90 13.59 -22.36
N ASP A 31 22.32 12.79 -21.37
CA ASP A 31 21.79 12.84 -20.01
C ASP A 31 22.12 14.16 -19.29
N ALA A 32 23.26 14.80 -19.61
CA ALA A 32 23.67 16.09 -19.07
C ALA A 32 22.97 17.29 -19.74
N ALA A 33 22.55 17.14 -21.00
CA ALA A 33 21.81 18.16 -21.74
C ALA A 33 20.29 18.12 -21.48
N ALA A 34 19.76 16.99 -21.00
CA ALA A 34 18.37 16.85 -20.59
C ALA A 34 18.09 17.64 -19.29
N ASP A 35 16.88 18.15 -19.11
CA ASP A 35 16.47 18.67 -17.79
C ASP A 35 16.66 17.52 -16.78
N PRO A 36 17.32 17.74 -15.63
CA PRO A 36 17.48 16.72 -14.60
C PRO A 36 16.18 16.06 -14.16
N ARG A 37 15.03 16.76 -14.32
CA ARG A 37 13.69 16.22 -14.11
C ARG A 37 13.28 15.21 -15.17
N GLU A 38 13.70 15.38 -16.43
CA GLU A 38 13.35 14.52 -17.56
C GLU A 38 14.22 13.26 -17.66
N ASN A 39 15.31 13.16 -16.88
CA ASN A 39 16.12 11.96 -16.86
C ASN A 39 15.39 10.82 -16.14
N ILE A 40 14.81 9.90 -16.92
CA ILE A 40 14.04 8.76 -16.42
C ILE A 40 14.86 7.92 -15.42
N ARG A 41 16.16 7.75 -15.64
CA ARG A 41 17.01 6.92 -14.77
C ARG A 41 17.25 7.57 -13.42
N SER A 42 17.52 8.88 -13.39
CA SER A 42 17.68 9.60 -12.13
C SER A 42 16.37 9.60 -11.33
N PHE A 43 15.23 9.78 -12.02
CA PHE A 43 13.92 9.67 -11.41
C PHE A 43 13.69 8.29 -10.80
N LEU A 44 13.90 7.21 -11.55
CA LEU A 44 13.68 5.84 -11.09
C LEU A 44 14.62 5.49 -9.94
N ALA A 45 15.89 5.89 -9.99
CA ALA A 45 16.84 5.69 -8.90
C ALA A 45 16.37 6.39 -7.62
N GLY A 46 15.98 7.67 -7.70
CA GLY A 46 15.46 8.40 -6.56
C GLY A 46 14.12 7.88 -6.05
N PHE A 47 13.27 7.35 -6.94
CA PHE A 47 12.02 6.69 -6.58
C PHE A 47 12.29 5.43 -5.75
N GLU A 48 13.18 4.56 -6.22
CA GLU A 48 13.54 3.32 -5.51
C GLU A 48 14.23 3.61 -4.18
N GLU A 49 15.08 4.64 -4.10
CA GLU A 49 15.69 5.06 -2.82
C GLU A 49 14.63 5.49 -1.80
N ARG A 50 13.68 6.36 -2.21
CA ARG A 50 12.61 6.80 -1.32
C ARG A 50 11.69 5.65 -0.90
N LYS A 51 11.37 4.75 -1.83
CA LYS A 51 10.60 3.53 -1.55
C LYS A 51 11.32 2.64 -0.54
N ALA A 52 12.59 2.33 -0.76
CA ALA A 52 13.40 1.51 0.12
C ALA A 52 13.55 2.14 1.52
N ARG A 53 13.66 3.47 1.60
CA ARG A 53 13.66 4.19 2.88
C ARG A 53 12.36 3.95 3.66
N VAL A 54 11.20 4.18 3.04
CA VAL A 54 9.90 3.98 3.70
C VAL A 54 9.72 2.53 4.13
N GLU A 55 10.03 1.57 3.26
CA GLU A 55 9.95 0.14 3.58
C GLU A 55 10.89 -0.25 4.73
N GLY A 56 12.12 0.28 4.73
CA GLY A 56 13.11 0.08 5.77
C GLY A 56 12.68 0.65 7.12
N GLU A 57 12.12 1.85 7.14
CA GLU A 57 11.60 2.48 8.37
C GLU A 57 10.39 1.73 8.93
N VAL A 58 9.44 1.31 8.08
CA VAL A 58 8.32 0.46 8.52
C VAL A 58 8.82 -0.84 9.13
N ASN A 59 9.79 -1.50 8.49
CA ASN A 59 10.36 -2.74 9.00
C ASN A 59 11.15 -2.54 10.30
N ALA A 60 11.85 -1.43 10.44
CA ALA A 60 12.54 -1.06 11.68
C ALA A 60 11.53 -0.85 12.82
N HIS A 61 10.42 -0.17 12.55
CA HIS A 61 9.35 0.00 13.53
C HIS A 61 8.71 -1.31 13.95
N ARG A 62 8.45 -2.23 13.02
CA ARG A 62 7.97 -3.58 13.32
C ARG A 62 8.96 -4.38 14.17
N SER A 63 10.25 -4.30 13.84
CA SER A 63 11.31 -5.05 14.54
C SER A 63 11.61 -4.51 15.94
N ALA A 64 11.40 -3.21 16.16
CA ALA A 64 11.61 -2.57 17.46
C ALA A 64 10.51 -2.87 18.48
N VAL A 65 9.37 -3.44 18.05
CA VAL A 65 8.29 -3.80 18.99
C VAL A 65 8.79 -4.83 19.99
N GLY A 66 8.70 -4.49 21.28
CA GLY A 66 9.13 -5.37 22.37
C GLY A 66 10.62 -5.31 22.70
N THR A 67 11.39 -4.45 22.03
CA THR A 67 12.78 -4.14 22.39
C THR A 67 12.83 -2.83 23.20
N PRO A 68 13.92 -2.55 23.94
CA PRO A 68 14.08 -1.27 24.64
C PRO A 68 14.16 -0.06 23.69
N ASP A 69 14.42 -0.27 22.40
CA ASP A 69 14.45 0.78 21.38
C ASP A 69 13.04 1.12 20.83
N ALA A 70 11.99 0.50 21.37
CA ALA A 70 10.61 0.81 21.01
C ALA A 70 10.30 2.28 21.31
N LYS A 71 9.92 3.03 20.27
CA LYS A 71 9.39 4.39 20.44
C LYS A 71 8.10 4.35 21.26
N PRO A 72 7.86 5.34 22.13
CA PRO A 72 6.57 5.46 22.80
C PRO A 72 5.45 5.64 21.77
N ALA A 73 4.22 5.28 22.15
CA ALA A 73 3.09 5.20 21.22
C ALA A 73 2.80 6.50 20.47
N ASP A 74 2.99 7.66 21.11
CA ASP A 74 2.77 8.97 20.50
C ASP A 74 3.85 9.32 19.46
N ASP A 75 5.13 9.05 19.77
CA ASP A 75 6.23 9.24 18.83
C ASP A 75 6.16 8.26 17.65
N LEU A 76 5.71 7.03 17.92
CA LEU A 76 5.47 6.03 16.88
C LEU A 76 4.33 6.47 15.96
N ARG A 77 3.25 7.03 16.52
CA ARG A 77 2.17 7.61 15.72
C ARG A 77 2.69 8.72 14.81
N ALA A 78 3.43 9.68 15.37
CA ALA A 78 4.00 10.78 14.61
C ALA A 78 4.95 10.29 13.50
N ALA A 79 5.75 9.26 13.78
CA ALA A 79 6.63 8.64 12.78
C ALA A 79 5.85 7.98 11.65
N LEU A 80 4.79 7.23 11.95
CA LEU A 80 3.94 6.61 10.93
C LEU A 80 3.16 7.65 10.12
N ASP A 81 2.67 8.72 10.75
CA ASP A 81 2.01 9.84 10.08
C ASP A 81 2.99 10.57 9.14
N ALA A 82 4.26 10.72 9.55
CA ALA A 82 5.32 11.26 8.69
C ALA A 82 5.60 10.35 7.48
N LEU A 83 5.65 9.02 7.68
CA LEU A 83 5.77 8.06 6.58
C LEU A 83 4.59 8.13 5.60
N GLN A 84 3.37 8.33 6.10
CA GLN A 84 2.21 8.56 5.23
C GLN A 84 2.37 9.83 4.39
N ALA A 85 2.88 10.91 4.98
CA ALA A 85 3.18 12.15 4.25
C ALA A 85 4.26 11.94 3.17
N ASP A 86 5.30 11.15 3.47
CA ASP A 86 6.33 10.77 2.52
C ASP A 86 5.76 9.97 1.33
N VAL A 87 4.86 9.02 1.58
CA VAL A 87 4.20 8.26 0.50
C VAL A 87 3.37 9.18 -0.40
N ILE A 88 2.67 10.17 0.16
CA ILE A 88 1.94 11.19 -0.60
C ILE A 88 2.92 12.05 -1.44
N ALA A 89 4.09 12.38 -0.91
CA ALA A 89 5.12 13.11 -1.65
C ALA A 89 5.69 12.27 -2.80
N ILE A 90 5.91 10.96 -2.59
CA ILE A 90 6.32 10.03 -3.65
C ILE A 90 5.25 9.96 -4.74
N GLU A 91 3.97 9.84 -4.37
CA GLU A 91 2.86 9.84 -5.33
C GLU A 91 2.82 11.11 -6.17
N ARG A 92 3.00 12.28 -5.56
CA ARG A 92 3.08 13.55 -6.27
C ARG A 92 4.25 13.56 -7.26
N SER A 93 5.43 13.09 -6.84
CA SER A 93 6.59 12.99 -7.72
C SER A 93 6.36 12.06 -8.92
N VAL A 94 5.62 10.95 -8.73
CA VAL A 94 5.22 10.06 -9.82
C VAL A 94 4.23 10.74 -10.78
N ALA A 95 3.28 11.52 -10.25
CA ALA A 95 2.34 12.27 -11.06
C ALA A 95 3.03 13.35 -11.91
N GLU A 96 3.98 14.09 -11.32
CA GLU A 96 4.83 15.06 -12.03
C GLU A 96 5.70 14.38 -13.09
N ALA A 97 6.18 13.17 -12.81
CA ALA A 97 7.02 12.42 -13.75
C ALA A 97 6.24 11.71 -14.86
N SER A 98 4.92 11.58 -14.73
CA SER A 98 4.08 10.85 -15.68
C SER A 98 4.10 11.44 -17.10
N TYR A 99 4.45 12.72 -17.25
CA TYR A 99 4.56 13.39 -18.55
C TYR A 99 5.74 12.89 -19.40
N PHE A 100 6.80 12.37 -18.78
CA PHE A 100 8.01 11.90 -19.48
C PHE A 100 8.33 10.41 -19.22
N LEU A 101 7.62 9.75 -18.29
CA LEU A 101 7.75 8.32 -18.05
C LEU A 101 7.11 7.50 -19.18
N PRO A 102 7.79 6.44 -19.67
CA PRO A 102 7.14 5.41 -20.46
C PRO A 102 5.95 4.80 -19.73
N ALA A 103 4.92 4.39 -20.48
CA ALA A 103 3.69 3.85 -19.90
C ALA A 103 3.90 2.60 -19.03
N TYR A 104 4.97 1.83 -19.27
CA TYR A 104 5.35 0.73 -18.40
C TYR A 104 5.83 1.24 -17.03
N ASP A 105 6.79 2.15 -17.02
CA ASP A 105 7.40 2.68 -15.79
C ASP A 105 6.39 3.48 -14.96
N SER A 106 5.55 4.29 -15.60
CA SER A 106 4.46 5.02 -14.92
C SER A 106 3.54 4.06 -14.15
N ARG A 107 3.10 2.97 -14.78
CA ARG A 107 2.25 1.95 -14.13
C ARG A 107 2.98 1.22 -13.00
N ALA A 108 4.24 0.88 -13.20
CA ALA A 108 5.06 0.23 -12.19
C ALA A 108 5.22 1.11 -10.94
N CYS A 109 5.54 2.39 -11.11
CA CYS A 109 5.64 3.34 -10.01
C CYS A 109 4.30 3.53 -9.28
N THR A 110 3.17 3.66 -9.98
CA THR A 110 1.86 3.78 -9.34
C THR A 110 1.49 2.53 -8.53
N ALA A 111 1.76 1.34 -9.07
CA ALA A 111 1.49 0.09 -8.37
C ALA A 111 2.35 -0.06 -7.11
N ALA A 112 3.61 0.37 -7.17
CA ALA A 112 4.50 0.39 -6.02
C ALA A 112 4.03 1.39 -4.94
N VAL A 113 3.56 2.58 -5.32
CA VAL A 113 2.97 3.56 -4.39
C VAL A 113 1.73 2.98 -3.69
N ASP A 114 0.85 2.29 -4.44
CA ASP A 114 -0.32 1.64 -3.85
C ASP A 114 0.06 0.53 -2.87
N HIS A 115 1.13 -0.21 -3.15
CA HIS A 115 1.70 -1.18 -2.21
C HIS A 115 2.22 -0.49 -0.94
N LEU A 116 3.02 0.56 -1.07
CA LEU A 116 3.53 1.37 0.05
C LEU A 116 2.40 1.89 0.95
N LYS A 117 1.33 2.43 0.36
CA LYS A 117 0.14 2.89 1.11
C LYS A 117 -0.47 1.77 1.95
N LYS A 118 -0.60 0.56 1.38
CA LYS A 118 -1.12 -0.62 2.10
C LYS A 118 -0.17 -1.02 3.22
N THR A 119 1.13 -1.10 2.95
CA THR A 119 2.15 -1.50 3.94
C THR A 119 2.17 -0.57 5.14
N VAL A 120 2.11 0.76 4.92
CA VAL A 120 2.05 1.75 6.03
C VAL A 120 0.72 1.66 6.79
N ALA A 121 -0.41 1.43 6.10
CA ALA A 121 -1.70 1.26 6.76
C ALA A 121 -1.76 -0.02 7.61
N GLU A 122 -1.20 -1.13 7.11
CA GLU A 122 -1.06 -2.39 7.83
C GLU A 122 -0.17 -2.24 9.05
N ALA A 123 1.01 -1.61 8.90
CA ALA A 123 1.90 -1.31 10.01
C ALA A 123 1.21 -0.43 11.05
N THR A 124 0.43 0.55 10.63
CA THR A 124 -0.34 1.40 11.55
C THR A 124 -1.37 0.59 12.34
N ALA A 125 -2.09 -0.33 11.68
CA ALA A 125 -3.08 -1.18 12.33
C ALA A 125 -2.45 -2.20 13.30
N GLU A 126 -1.28 -2.73 12.95
CA GLU A 126 -0.51 -3.69 13.74
C GLU A 126 0.14 -3.04 14.97
N LEU A 127 0.83 -1.92 14.77
CA LEU A 127 1.65 -1.27 15.79
C LEU A 127 0.84 -0.36 16.71
N LEU A 128 -0.22 0.26 16.20
CA LEU A 128 -1.14 1.11 16.97
C LEU A 128 -2.53 0.49 16.98
N PRO A 129 -2.74 -0.60 17.75
CA PRO A 129 -4.05 -1.20 17.87
C PRO A 129 -5.04 -0.15 18.38
N ARG A 130 -6.07 0.11 17.58
CA ARG A 130 -7.10 1.11 17.91
C ARG A 130 -7.68 0.75 19.27
N LYS A 131 -7.66 1.69 20.21
CA LYS A 131 -8.31 1.54 21.52
C LYS A 131 -9.76 1.10 21.25
N LYS A 132 -10.06 -0.17 21.58
CA LYS A 132 -11.43 -0.68 21.52
C LYS A 132 -12.23 0.18 22.50
N PHE A 133 -13.33 0.76 22.02
CA PHE A 133 -14.21 1.58 22.82
C PHE A 133 -14.76 0.72 23.96
N THR A 134 -14.13 0.80 25.12
CA THR A 134 -14.62 0.12 26.32
C THR A 134 -15.65 1.04 26.94
N PHE A 135 -16.93 0.67 26.81
CA PHE A 135 -17.96 1.24 27.67
C PHE A 135 -17.63 0.81 29.11
N SER A 136 -16.95 1.68 29.84
CA SER A 136 -16.79 1.50 31.27
C SER A 136 -18.18 1.59 31.89
N LYS A 137 -18.76 0.44 32.23
CA LYS A 137 -19.95 0.41 33.08
C LYS A 137 -19.53 1.02 34.41
N LYS A 138 -19.99 2.25 34.66
CA LYS A 138 -19.89 2.92 35.96
C LYS A 138 -20.43 1.94 37.01
N LYS A 139 -19.54 1.36 37.81
CA LYS A 139 -19.91 0.48 38.93
C LYS A 139 -20.69 1.37 39.91
N LYS A 140 -22.03 1.29 39.86
CA LYS A 140 -22.85 1.72 40.98
C LYS A 140 -22.39 0.86 42.16
N GLU A 141 -21.85 1.49 43.19
CA GLU A 141 -21.80 0.88 44.52
C GLU A 141 -23.24 0.60 44.93
N ALA A 142 -23.69 -0.61 44.61
CA ALA A 142 -24.91 -1.19 45.16
C ALA A 142 -24.47 -2.01 46.36
N THR A 143 -24.72 -1.45 47.54
CA THR A 143 -24.87 -2.21 48.78
C THR A 143 -25.81 -3.39 48.54
N ALA A 144 -25.44 -4.51 49.15
CA ALA A 144 -26.06 -5.81 49.02
C ALA A 144 -27.59 -5.81 49.21
N SER A 145 -28.29 -6.59 48.37
CA SER A 145 -29.23 -7.64 48.79
C SER A 145 -30.06 -8.12 47.59
N GLY A 146 -30.31 -9.43 47.50
CA GLY A 146 -31.53 -9.94 46.85
C GLY A 146 -31.34 -10.84 45.63
N THR A 147 -31.15 -12.13 45.90
CA THR A 147 -31.31 -13.30 45.03
C THR A 147 -32.66 -13.32 44.28
N THR A 148 -32.69 -13.72 42.99
CA THR A 148 -33.54 -14.84 42.46
C THR A 148 -33.38 -15.06 40.93
N LYS A 149 -33.79 -16.26 40.52
CA LYS A 149 -33.43 -17.11 39.36
C LYS A 149 -33.99 -16.68 37.98
N ALA A 150 -33.38 -17.30 36.94
CA ALA A 150 -33.89 -17.85 35.65
C ALA A 150 -35.17 -17.25 35.04
N ASP A 151 -35.31 -17.02 33.74
CA ASP A 151 -35.11 -17.91 32.59
C ASP A 151 -35.33 -17.09 31.28
N GLY A 152 -35.05 -17.64 30.09
CA GLY A 152 -35.76 -17.23 28.87
C GLY A 152 -34.95 -16.60 27.73
N GLU A 153 -34.68 -17.44 26.73
CA GLU A 153 -34.20 -17.14 25.38
C GLU A 153 -35.17 -16.32 24.49
N LYS A 154 -34.60 -15.77 23.40
CA LYS A 154 -35.19 -15.20 22.15
C LYS A 154 -35.88 -13.83 22.21
N LYS A 155 -35.39 -12.86 21.41
CA LYS A 155 -35.78 -12.72 19.98
C LYS A 155 -34.99 -11.61 19.27
N GLU A 156 -34.44 -11.99 18.12
CA GLU A 156 -33.89 -11.15 17.06
C GLU A 156 -34.90 -10.15 16.44
N LYS A 157 -34.31 -9.13 15.78
CA LYS A 157 -34.82 -8.31 14.66
C LYS A 157 -35.85 -7.22 14.96
N LYS A 158 -35.34 -5.99 15.15
CA LYS A 158 -35.95 -4.74 14.69
C LYS A 158 -34.85 -3.71 14.41
N GLU A 159 -34.28 -3.73 13.21
CA GLU A 159 -33.42 -2.62 12.74
C GLU A 159 -33.34 -2.58 11.20
N ALA A 160 -34.40 -3.04 10.51
CA ALA A 160 -34.49 -3.01 9.04
C ALA A 160 -35.56 -2.04 8.51
N ASP A 161 -36.41 -1.46 9.37
CA ASP A 161 -37.49 -0.55 8.94
C ASP A 161 -37.06 0.93 8.87
N ASP A 162 -36.08 1.38 9.66
CA ASP A 162 -35.69 2.80 9.67
C ASP A 162 -34.89 3.23 8.43
N VAL A 163 -34.08 2.34 7.85
CA VAL A 163 -33.29 2.66 6.65
C VAL A 163 -34.20 2.77 5.41
N ALA A 164 -35.23 1.93 5.32
CA ALA A 164 -36.20 1.97 4.22
C ALA A 164 -37.03 3.27 4.24
N ALA A 165 -37.42 3.75 5.43
CA ALA A 165 -38.10 5.03 5.59
C ALA A 165 -37.19 6.23 5.25
N GLN A 166 -35.88 6.12 5.49
CA GLN A 166 -34.91 7.18 5.18
C GLN A 166 -34.59 7.28 3.67
N LEU A 167 -34.58 6.16 2.93
CA LEU A 167 -34.35 6.16 1.48
C LEU A 167 -35.54 6.69 0.66
N ALA A 168 -36.77 6.60 1.18
CA ALA A 168 -37.95 7.14 0.50
C ALA A 168 -37.95 8.68 0.40
N ARG A 169 -37.20 9.39 1.25
CA ARG A 169 -37.01 10.86 1.17
C ARG A 169 -36.01 11.31 0.11
N VAL A 170 -35.16 10.41 -0.40
CA VAL A 170 -34.07 10.76 -1.34
C VAL A 170 -34.40 10.35 -2.79
N GLY A 171 -35.60 9.82 -3.06
CA GLY A 171 -36.06 9.57 -4.43
C GLY A 171 -35.31 8.48 -5.18
N ILE A 172 -34.66 7.55 -4.46
CA ILE A 172 -33.94 6.43 -5.07
C ILE A 172 -34.85 5.20 -5.07
N ARG A 173 -35.28 4.76 -6.26
CA ARG A 173 -36.03 3.50 -6.44
C ARG A 173 -35.03 2.36 -6.62
N THR A 174 -34.86 1.51 -5.61
CA THR A 174 -34.13 0.24 -5.75
C THR A 174 -35.11 -0.85 -6.18
N THR A 175 -35.04 -1.28 -7.44
CA THR A 175 -35.74 -2.49 -7.90
C THR A 175 -34.94 -3.71 -7.49
N THR A 176 -35.18 -4.19 -6.27
CA THR A 176 -34.82 -5.55 -5.87
C THR A 176 -35.86 -6.51 -6.46
N THR A 177 -35.55 -7.07 -7.62
CA THR A 177 -36.27 -8.24 -8.16
C THR A 177 -35.46 -9.48 -7.83
N GLY A 178 -35.69 -10.03 -6.64
CA GLY A 178 -35.40 -11.42 -6.32
C GLY A 178 -36.72 -12.17 -6.16
N SER A 179 -37.01 -13.09 -7.08
CA SER A 179 -38.07 -14.10 -6.91
C SER A 179 -37.75 -15.29 -7.81
N THR A 180 -37.23 -16.39 -7.23
CA THR A 180 -37.94 -17.69 -7.00
C THR A 180 -38.16 -18.51 -8.29
N THR A 181 -37.57 -19.68 -8.51
CA THR A 181 -37.68 -21.03 -7.88
C THR A 181 -38.18 -21.98 -8.99
N THR A 182 -37.86 -23.28 -8.89
CA THR A 182 -38.65 -24.42 -9.45
C THR A 182 -38.34 -24.77 -10.93
N THR A 183 -38.24 -26.00 -11.46
CA THR A 183 -38.07 -27.41 -11.03
C THR A 183 -37.99 -28.24 -12.35
N GLN A 184 -37.12 -29.27 -12.38
CA GLN A 184 -37.21 -30.55 -13.13
C GLN A 184 -37.11 -30.71 -14.68
N LEU A 185 -36.33 -31.77 -14.99
CA LEU A 185 -36.55 -32.93 -15.90
C LEU A 185 -36.53 -32.81 -17.43
N ALA A 186 -35.63 -33.64 -18.00
CA ALA A 186 -35.77 -34.50 -19.19
C ALA A 186 -35.84 -33.75 -20.55
N THR A 187 -35.34 -34.20 -21.69
CA THR A 187 -35.08 -35.53 -22.27
C THR A 187 -34.14 -35.34 -23.47
N GLN A 188 -33.46 -36.41 -23.87
CA GLN A 188 -32.70 -36.63 -25.11
C GLN A 188 -33.33 -36.03 -26.39
N LEU A 189 -32.49 -35.60 -27.33
CA LEU A 189 -32.34 -36.17 -28.68
C LEU A 189 -31.09 -35.62 -29.37
#